data_AF-A0A2G5DQF3-F1
#
_entry.id   AF-A0A2G5DQF3-F1
#
_cell.length_a   1.000
_cell.length_b   1.000
_cell.length_c   1.000
_cell.angle_alpha   90.00
_cell.angle_beta   90.00
_cell.angle_gamma   90.00
#
_symmetry.space_group_name_H-M   'P 1'
#
loop_
_entity.id
_entity.type
_entity.pdbx_description
1 polymer ?
#
loop_
_entity_poly.entity_id
_entity_poly.type
_entity_poly.pdbx_seq_one_letter_code
_entity_poly.pdbx_strand_id
1 'polypeptide(L)'
;MTDEIDHKWAKQVYMKLLLRVRDQSIRKEHPQQEACHCLISEMFGSPKFMELGVLTDPNKGFMVNDTLIIEAEVSVLTSLKRSIVNE
;
A
#
# COMPACT_ATOMS: atom_id res chain seq x y z
N MET A 1 0.25 25.77 -28.52
CA MET A 1 -0.94 24.98 -28.15
C MET A 1 -0.52 24.18 -26.93
N THR A 2 -0.47 24.88 -25.80
CA THR A 2 0.20 24.46 -24.58
C THR A 2 -0.86 24.32 -23.51
N ASP A 3 -1.03 23.10 -23.00
CA ASP A 3 -1.13 22.70 -21.58
C ASP A 3 -1.56 23.76 -20.57
N GLU A 4 -2.61 24.52 -20.87
CA GLU A 4 -3.25 25.43 -19.95
C GLU A 4 -4.53 24.79 -19.43
N ILE A 5 -4.53 24.57 -18.11
CA ILE A 5 -5.69 24.29 -17.25
C ILE A 5 -6.03 22.81 -17.09
N ASP A 6 -5.26 22.12 -16.24
CA ASP A 6 -5.89 21.29 -15.19
C ASP A 6 -5.14 21.31 -13.85
N HIS A 7 -4.52 22.45 -13.51
CA HIS A 7 -3.98 22.69 -12.16
C HIS A 7 -5.01 23.28 -11.19
N LYS A 8 -6.29 23.32 -11.57
CA LYS A 8 -7.30 24.07 -10.83
C LYS A 8 -7.81 23.33 -9.57
N TRP A 9 -7.50 22.05 -9.41
CA TRP A 9 -7.83 21.27 -8.20
C TRP A 9 -6.80 20.16 -7.93
N ALA A 10 -5.61 20.50 -7.43
CA ALA A 10 -4.76 19.48 -6.81
C ALA A 10 -5.44 18.98 -5.51
N LYS A 11 -6.17 17.87 -5.59
CA LYS A 11 -6.71 17.18 -4.41
C LYS A 11 -5.55 16.45 -3.75
N GLN A 12 -5.10 16.95 -2.60
CA GLN A 12 -4.06 16.29 -1.83
C GLN A 12 -4.73 15.35 -0.83
N VAL A 13 -4.59 14.04 -1.06
CA VAL A 13 -5.15 13.00 -0.18
C VAL A 13 -4.03 12.45 0.69
N TYR A 14 -4.22 12.52 2.00
CA TYR A 14 -3.34 11.87 2.96
C TYR A 14 -3.97 10.53 3.33
N MET A 15 -3.22 9.45 3.14
CA MET A 15 -3.67 8.11 3.48
C MET A 15 -2.58 7.32 4.20
N LYS A 16 -3.02 6.40 5.06
CA LYS A 16 -2.21 5.33 5.60
C LYS A 16 -2.48 4.08 4.75
N LEU A 17 -1.42 3.46 4.25
CA LEU A 17 -1.49 2.15 3.59
C LEU A 17 -0.82 1.12 4.50
N LEU A 18 -1.49 -0.01 4.63
CA LEU A 18 -0.98 -1.17 5.33
C LEU A 18 -0.97 -2.37 4.40
N LEU A 19 0.22 -2.93 4.18
CA LEU A 19 0.41 -4.11 3.33
C LEU A 19 0.72 -5.33 4.19
N ARG A 20 0.06 -6.44 3.90
CA ARG A 20 0.26 -7.74 4.57
C ARG A 20 0.38 -8.85 3.52
N VAL A 21 1.29 -9.80 3.75
CA VAL A 21 1.28 -11.08 3.04
C VAL A 21 0.43 -12.05 3.85
N ARG A 22 -0.60 -12.63 3.24
CA ARG A 22 -1.46 -13.59 3.91
C ARG A 22 -0.78 -14.96 3.94
N ASP A 23 -0.71 -15.55 5.12
CA ASP A 23 -0.44 -17.00 5.28
C ASP A 23 -1.68 -17.77 4.81
N GLN A 24 -1.47 -18.64 3.83
CA GLN A 24 -2.51 -19.42 3.15
C GLN A 24 -2.61 -20.86 3.68
N SER A 25 -1.89 -21.20 4.74
CA SER A 25 -1.88 -22.55 5.32
C SER A 25 -3.14 -22.86 6.16
N ILE A 26 -3.37 -24.15 6.41
CA ILE A 26 -4.46 -24.65 7.28
C ILE A 26 -4.21 -24.29 8.77
N ARG A 27 -2.95 -24.02 9.12
CA ARG A 27 -2.52 -23.73 10.49
C ARG A 27 -2.64 -22.21 10.72
N LYS A 28 -3.72 -21.76 11.36
CA LYS A 28 -4.00 -20.33 11.65
C LYS A 28 -3.06 -19.67 12.67
N GLU A 29 -1.84 -20.20 12.89
CA GLU A 29 -0.97 -19.79 13.99
C GLU A 29 0.43 -19.34 13.52
N HIS A 30 0.60 -18.00 13.45
CA HIS A 30 1.82 -17.17 13.61
C HIS A 30 2.93 -17.28 12.53
N PRO A 31 3.60 -16.20 12.03
CA PRO A 31 3.66 -14.78 12.42
C PRO A 31 3.19 -13.79 11.33
N GLN A 32 2.57 -12.67 11.73
CA GLN A 32 2.22 -11.57 10.80
C GLN A 32 3.31 -10.50 10.78
N GLN A 33 3.80 -10.17 9.60
CA GLN A 33 4.72 -9.05 9.39
C GLN A 33 3.96 -7.89 8.75
N GLU A 34 3.93 -6.76 9.48
CA GLU A 34 3.22 -5.54 9.11
C GLU A 34 4.22 -4.50 8.59
N ALA A 35 4.01 -3.96 7.39
CA ALA A 35 4.76 -2.80 6.91
C ALA A 35 3.83 -1.59 6.84
N CYS A 36 4.14 -0.56 7.63
CA CYS A 36 3.47 0.74 7.59
C CYS A 36 4.26 1.70 6.71
N HIS A 37 3.62 2.34 5.73
CA HIS A 37 4.26 3.42 5.00
C HIS A 37 3.27 4.56 4.69
N CYS A 38 3.71 5.82 4.81
CA CYS A 38 2.89 7.02 4.58
C CYS A 38 3.05 7.58 3.16
N LEU A 39 1.94 7.72 2.44
CA LEU A 39 1.87 8.09 1.03
C LEU A 39 1.69 9.60 0.84
N ILE A 40 2.67 10.25 0.21
CA ILE A 40 2.58 11.64 -0.28
C ILE A 40 2.84 11.73 -1.80
N SER A 41 3.08 10.61 -2.51
CA SER A 41 3.43 10.57 -3.95
C SER A 41 2.67 9.52 -4.77
N GLU A 42 2.64 9.70 -6.10
CA GLU A 42 1.86 8.93 -7.09
C GLU A 42 2.18 7.43 -7.18
N MET A 43 3.38 7.01 -6.75
CA MET A 43 3.77 5.61 -6.62
C MET A 43 4.44 5.38 -5.27
N PHE A 44 4.15 4.23 -4.65
CA PHE A 44 4.69 3.90 -3.35
C PHE A 44 4.64 2.41 -3.04
N GLY A 45 5.55 1.98 -2.18
CA GLY A 45 5.69 0.59 -1.77
C GLY A 45 6.90 0.43 -0.87
N SER A 46 7.22 -0.81 -0.51
CA SER A 46 8.44 -1.15 0.22
C SER A 46 9.38 -1.92 -0.71
N PRO A 47 10.48 -1.33 -1.19
CA PRO A 47 11.45 -2.03 -2.03
C PRO A 47 12.04 -3.28 -1.36
N LYS A 48 12.04 -3.32 -0.02
CA LYS A 48 12.44 -4.47 0.79
C LYS A 48 11.26 -4.92 1.67
N PHE A 49 10.16 -5.29 1.03
CA PHE A 49 8.93 -5.67 1.74
C PHE A 49 9.09 -6.97 2.55
N MET A 50 9.69 -7.99 1.95
CA MET A 50 9.90 -9.31 2.56
C MET A 50 11.13 -9.96 1.93
N GLU A 51 11.85 -10.76 2.72
CA GLU A 51 12.94 -11.57 2.20
C GLU A 51 12.41 -12.68 1.30
N LEU A 52 13.02 -12.86 0.14
CA LEU A 52 12.60 -13.90 -0.81
C LEU A 52 12.65 -15.30 -0.18
N GLY A 53 13.68 -15.60 0.61
CA GLY A 53 13.81 -16.89 1.29
C GLY A 53 12.68 -17.17 2.27
N VAL A 54 12.15 -16.14 2.94
CA VAL A 54 10.99 -16.27 3.84
C VAL A 54 9.71 -16.45 3.04
N LEU A 55 9.55 -15.71 1.94
CA LEU A 55 8.38 -15.78 1.06
C LEU A 55 8.23 -17.18 0.42
N THR A 56 9.34 -17.77 -0.02
CA THR A 56 9.36 -19.06 -0.74
C THR A 56 9.48 -20.27 0.17
N ASP A 57 9.68 -20.10 1.48
CA ASP A 57 9.77 -21.23 2.42
C ASP A 57 8.39 -21.90 2.56
N PRO A 58 8.23 -23.17 2.11
CA PRO A 58 6.95 -23.86 2.14
C PRO A 58 6.43 -24.06 3.58
N ASN A 59 7.29 -23.97 4.60
CA ASN A 59 6.89 -24.07 6.00
C ASN A 59 6.25 -22.78 6.54
N LYS A 60 6.36 -21.66 5.81
CA LYS A 60 5.78 -20.37 6.20
C LYS A 60 4.36 -20.16 5.69
N GLY A 61 3.91 -20.96 4.73
CA GLY A 61 2.53 -20.90 4.23
C GLY A 61 2.18 -19.67 3.36
N PHE A 62 3.13 -18.79 3.06
CA PHE A 62 2.87 -17.58 2.25
C PHE A 62 2.64 -17.88 0.76
N MET A 63 3.43 -18.77 0.17
CA MET A 63 3.24 -19.28 -1.19
C MET A 63 2.56 -20.64 -1.16
N VAL A 64 1.36 -20.74 -1.75
CA VAL A 64 0.62 -22.00 -1.91
C VAL A 64 0.19 -22.11 -3.36
N ASN A 65 0.49 -23.24 -4.01
CA ASN A 65 0.22 -23.48 -5.43
C ASN A 65 0.74 -22.34 -6.32
N ASP A 66 2.00 -21.94 -6.11
CA ASP A 66 2.66 -20.82 -6.80
C ASP A 66 1.88 -19.49 -6.77
N THR A 67 0.99 -19.34 -5.78
CA THR A 67 0.13 -18.17 -5.61
C THR A 67 0.48 -17.45 -4.32
N LEU A 68 0.47 -16.12 -4.37
CA LEU A 68 0.68 -15.22 -3.24
C LEU A 68 -0.55 -14.34 -3.05
N ILE A 69 -1.02 -14.19 -1.81
CA ILE A 69 -2.08 -13.24 -1.47
C ILE A 69 -1.48 -12.06 -0.72
N ILE A 70 -1.65 -10.87 -1.29
CA ILE A 70 -1.27 -9.59 -0.68
C ILE A 70 -2.55 -8.84 -0.32
N GLU A 71 -2.65 -8.42 0.94
CA GLU A 71 -3.74 -7.59 1.43
C GLU A 71 -3.26 -6.15 1.56
N ALA A 72 -4.10 -5.21 1.13
CA ALA A 72 -3.89 -3.78 1.26
C ALA A 72 -5.06 -3.17 2.03
N GLU A 73 -4.78 -2.62 3.21
CA GLU A 73 -5.73 -1.83 3.98
C GLU A 73 -5.38 -0.35 3.80
N VAL A 74 -6.33 0.42 3.26
CA VAL A 74 -6.17 1.84 2.94
C VAL A 74 -7.08 2.66 3.84
N SER A 75 -6.48 3.54 4.65
CA SER A 75 -7.23 4.49 5.48
C SER A 75 -6.97 5.91 4.98
N VAL A 76 -7.99 6.57 4.47
CA VAL A 76 -7.93 7.99 4.11
C VAL A 76 -8.00 8.81 5.40
N LEU A 77 -6.94 9.57 5.69
CA LEU A 77 -6.85 10.40 6.88
C LEU A 77 -7.50 11.76 6.65
N THR A 78 -7.17 12.40 5.52
CA THR A 78 -7.79 13.67 5.14
C THR A 78 -7.63 13.92 3.64
N SER A 79 -8.54 14.73 3.11
CA SER A 79 -8.46 15.24 1.74
C SER A 79 -8.47 16.76 1.79
N LEU A 80 -7.38 17.38 1.38
CA LEU A 80 -7.29 18.83 1.27
C LEU A 80 -7.78 19.24 -0.12
N LYS A 81 -8.84 20.04 -0.13
CA LYS A 81 -9.28 20.78 -1.31
C LYS A 81 -8.77 22.20 -1.16
N ARG A 82 -7.70 22.55 -1.87
CA ARG A 82 -7.22 23.93 -1.93
C ARG A 82 -8.17 24.72 -2.82
N SER A 83 -9.11 25.45 -2.23
CA SER A 83 -9.84 26.52 -2.92
C SER A 83 -9.00 27.80 -2.86
N ILE A 84 -8.59 28.30 -4.02
CA ILE A 84 -8.00 29.64 -4.10
C ILE A 84 -9.16 30.62 -3.88
N VAL A 85 -9.16 31.32 -2.74
CA VAL A 85 -10.03 32.47 -2.51
C VAL A 85 -9.32 33.66 -3.15
N ASN A 86 -9.91 34.20 -4.21
CA ASN A 86 -9.46 35.45 -4.80
C ASN A 86 -10.14 36.59 -4.02
N GLU A 87 -9.34 37.46 -3.39
CA GLU A 87 -9.77 38.80 -2.95
C GLU A 87 -9.93 39.74 -4.14
#